data_AF-A0A8T6U8F6-F1
#
_entry.id   AF-A0A8T6U8F6-F1
#
_cell.length_a   1.000
_cell.length_b   1.000
_cell.length_c   1.000
_cell.angle_alpha   90.00
_cell.angle_beta   90.00
_cell.angle_gamma   90.00
#
_symmetry.space_group_name_H-M   'P 1'
#
loop_
_entity.id
_entity.type
_entity.pdbx_description
1 polymer ?
#
loop_
_entity_poly.entity_id
_entity_poly.type
_entity_poly.pdbx_seq_one_letter_code
_entity_poly.pdbx_strand_id
1 'polypeptide(L)' 'ELKKSGIIIIGKPELKIVNIVASASLGGMIDLEKSAYSLGRTMYEPEQFPGLIYRMDEPKVVILLFASGKLVCTG' A
#
# COMPACT_ATOMS: atom_id res chain seq x y z
N GLU A 1 -15.74 25.62 0.81
CA GLU A 1 -16.91 25.61 -0.09
C GLU A 1 -18.21 25.37 0.65
N LEU A 2 -18.32 24.36 1.52
CA LEU A 2 -19.53 24.06 2.32
C LEU A 2 -20.17 25.28 3.02
N LYS A 3 -19.38 26.09 3.76
CA LYS A 3 -19.88 27.33 4.39
C LYS A 3 -20.40 28.36 3.38
N LYS A 4 -19.81 28.43 2.19
CA LYS A 4 -20.24 29.35 1.11
C LYS A 4 -21.55 28.88 0.48
N SER A 5 -21.83 27.58 0.53
CA SER A 5 -23.07 26.96 0.05
C SER A 5 -24.19 26.93 1.12
N GLY A 6 -24.06 27.67 2.23
CA GLY A 6 -25.07 27.76 3.28
C GLY A 6 -25.10 26.58 4.26
N ILE A 7 -24.16 25.64 4.16
CA ILE A 7 -24.07 24.51 5.10
C ILE A 7 -23.43 24.97 6.40
N ILE A 8 -24.18 24.82 7.50
CA ILE A 8 -23.72 25.16 8.85
C ILE A 8 -22.81 24.04 9.37
N ILE A 9 -21.54 24.38 9.63
CA ILE A 9 -20.60 23.46 10.28
C ILE A 9 -20.63 23.73 11.78
N ILE A 10 -21.12 22.75 12.55
CA ILE A 10 -21.20 22.82 14.00
C ILE A 10 -19.86 22.36 14.58
N GLY A 11 -19.01 23.32 14.96
CA GLY A 11 -17.74 23.04 15.62
C GLY A 11 -16.56 22.76 14.68
N LYS A 12 -15.42 22.41 15.27
CA LYS A 12 -14.21 22.03 14.54
C LYS A 12 -14.24 20.52 14.28
N PRO A 13 -14.07 20.06 13.02
CA PRO A 13 -14.05 18.64 12.73
C PRO A 13 -12.83 17.97 13.37
N GLU A 14 -13.01 16.75 13.85
CA GLU A 14 -11.92 15.87 14.26
C GLU A 14 -11.23 15.32 13.01
N LEU A 15 -9.90 15.39 12.99
CA LEU A 15 -9.09 14.85 11.91
C LEU A 15 -8.52 13.50 12.35
N LYS A 16 -8.89 12.44 11.65
CA LYS A 16 -8.42 11.07 11.91
C LYS A 16 -7.79 10.49 10.65
N ILE A 17 -6.58 9.96 10.77
CA ILE A 17 -5.94 9.19 9.72
C ILE A 17 -6.61 7.81 9.67
N VAL A 18 -7.05 7.41 8.48
CA VAL A 18 -7.75 6.13 8.26
C VAL A 18 -6.96 5.15 7.40
N ASN A 19 -5.96 5.65 6.66
CA ASN A 19 -5.06 4.89 5.82
C ASN A 19 -3.90 5.79 5.42
N ILE A 20 -2.72 5.21 5.20
CA ILE A 20 -1.60 5.88 4.53
C ILE A 20 -1.16 5.03 3.35
N VAL A 21 -0.87 5.68 2.22
CA VAL A 21 -0.21 5.04 1.08
C VAL A 21 1.18 5.63 0.95
N ALA A 22 2.20 4.78 0.98
CA ALA A 22 3.60 5.16 0.82
C ALA A 22 4.23 4.38 -0.33
N SER A 23 5.20 4.99 -1.01
CA SER A 23 6.01 4.32 -2.02
C SER A 23 7.49 4.42 -1.67
N ALA A 24 8.25 3.41 -2.06
CA ALA A 24 9.70 3.38 -1.89
C ALA A 24 10.38 2.60 -3.02
N SER A 25 11.71 2.63 -3.04
CA SER A 25 12.53 1.86 -3.96
C SER A 25 13.65 1.17 -3.18
N LEU A 26 13.87 -0.12 -3.44
CA LEU A 26 14.98 -0.89 -2.88
C LEU A 26 16.29 -0.70 -3.64
N GLY A 27 16.28 0.08 -4.73
CA GLY A 27 17.49 0.46 -5.46
C GLY A 27 18.10 -0.62 -6.35
N GLY A 28 17.41 -1.74 -6.56
CA GLY A 28 17.88 -2.83 -7.42
C GLY A 28 16.74 -3.73 -7.89
N MET A 29 17.02 -4.61 -8.86
CA MET A 29 16.04 -5.57 -9.34
C MET A 29 15.76 -6.66 -8.31
N ILE A 30 14.52 -7.14 -8.30
CA ILE A 30 14.04 -8.17 -7.37
C ILE A 30 13.54 -9.35 -8.18
N ASP A 31 14.01 -10.53 -7.82
CA ASP A 31 13.45 -11.79 -8.27
C ASP A 31 12.15 -12.07 -7.50
N LEU A 32 11.01 -11.83 -8.17
CA LEU A 32 9.68 -11.97 -7.55
C LEU A 32 9.32 -13.42 -7.28
N GLU A 33 9.76 -14.38 -8.10
CA GLU A 33 9.52 -15.80 -7.87
C GLU A 33 10.24 -16.25 -6.60
N LYS A 34 11.55 -15.98 -6.52
CA LYS A 34 12.34 -16.29 -5.33
C LYS A 34 11.80 -15.60 -4.08
N SER A 35 11.33 -14.36 -4.23
CA SER A 35 10.72 -13.61 -3.13
C SER A 35 9.41 -14.25 -2.67
N ALA A 36 8.55 -14.74 -3.57
CA ALA A 36 7.31 -15.43 -3.22
C ALA A 36 7.55 -16.76 -2.50
N TYR A 37 8.64 -17.47 -2.85
CA TYR A 37 9.04 -18.67 -2.12
C TYR A 37 9.62 -18.37 -0.72
N SER A 38 10.37 -17.28 -0.60
CA SER A 38 11.09 -16.92 0.64
C SER A 38 10.20 -16.20 1.64
N LEU A 39 9.28 -15.36 1.15
CA LEU A 39 8.33 -14.61 1.94
C LEU A 39 7.05 -15.44 2.07
N GLY A 40 6.69 -15.81 3.29
CA GLY A 40 5.36 -16.37 3.54
C GLY A 40 4.27 -15.34 3.28
N ARG A 41 3.02 -15.79 3.10
CA ARG A 41 1.83 -14.90 2.96
C ARG A 41 1.91 -13.94 1.76
N THR A 42 2.54 -14.40 0.68
CA THR A 42 2.59 -13.67 -0.58
C THR A 42 1.62 -14.25 -1.61
N MET A 43 1.21 -13.42 -2.56
CA MET A 43 0.55 -13.83 -3.79
C MET A 43 1.34 -13.28 -4.98
N TYR A 44 1.75 -14.15 -5.89
CA TYR A 44 2.43 -13.76 -7.12
C TYR A 44 1.87 -14.58 -8.28
N GLU A 45 1.07 -13.92 -9.11
CA GLU A 45 0.40 -14.50 -10.28
C GLU A 45 0.61 -13.52 -11.45
N PRO A 46 1.76 -13.55 -12.16
CA PRO A 46 2.16 -12.51 -13.11
C PRO A 46 1.14 -12.30 -14.24
N GLU A 47 0.41 -13.34 -14.62
CA GLU A 47 -0.68 -13.29 -15.62
C GLU A 47 -1.90 -12.49 -15.13
N GLN A 48 -2.08 -12.35 -13.80
CA GLN A 48 -3.19 -11.61 -13.20
C GLN A 48 -2.75 -10.23 -12.68
N PHE A 49 -1.54 -10.14 -12.13
CA PHE A 49 -0.98 -8.91 -11.59
C PHE A 49 0.56 -8.91 -11.69
N PRO A 50 1.19 -7.85 -12.22
CA PRO A 50 2.63 -7.83 -12.50
C PRO A 50 3.55 -7.71 -11.28
N GLY A 51 3.00 -7.58 -10.07
CA GLY A 51 3.75 -7.45 -8.82
C GLY A 51 3.48 -8.58 -7.85
N LEU A 52 4.34 -8.72 -6.85
CA LEU A 52 4.12 -9.59 -5.70
C LEU A 52 3.32 -8.83 -4.64
N ILE A 53 2.25 -9.44 -4.14
CA ILE A 53 1.44 -8.90 -3.04
C ILE A 53 1.89 -9.59 -1.75
N TYR A 54 2.41 -8.83 -0.79
CA TYR A 54 2.80 -9.33 0.52
C TYR A 54 1.87 -8.76 1.60
N ARG A 55 1.28 -9.64 2.42
CA ARG A 55 0.39 -9.25 3.53
C ARG A 55 1.14 -9.39 4.85
N MET A 56 1.53 -8.25 5.42
CA MET A 56 2.20 -8.15 6.71
C MET A 56 1.14 -8.02 7.82
N ASP A 57 1.32 -8.76 8.91
CA ASP A 57 0.38 -8.74 10.04
C ASP A 57 0.70 -7.61 11.04
N GLU A 58 1.99 -7.31 11.25
CA GLU A 58 2.47 -6.32 12.23
C GLU A 58 3.58 -5.43 11.59
N PRO A 59 3.31 -4.14 11.29
CA PRO A 59 1.98 -3.51 11.27
C PRO A 59 1.07 -4.14 10.20
N LYS A 60 -0.25 -4.01 10.38
CA LYS A 60 -1.26 -4.55 9.46
C LYS A 60 -1.27 -3.77 8.14
N VAL A 61 -0.47 -4.18 7.18
CA VAL A 61 -0.31 -3.51 5.89
C VAL A 61 -0.23 -4.49 4.71
N VAL A 62 -0.50 -3.98 3.53
CA VAL A 62 -0.28 -4.67 2.25
C VAL A 62 0.85 -3.98 1.51
N ILE A 63 1.84 -4.76 1.07
CA ILE A 63 2.97 -4.29 0.28
C ILE A 63 2.85 -4.89 -1.13
N LEU A 64 2.87 -4.02 -2.14
CA LEU A 64 2.99 -4.37 -3.54
C LEU A 64 4.45 -4.21 -3.95
N LEU A 65 5.10 -5.28 -4.38
CA LEU A 65 6.51 -5.32 -4.76
C LEU A 65 6.65 -5.57 -6.26
N PHE A 66 7.49 -4.81 -6.94
CA PHE A 66 7.71 -4.93 -8.39
C PHE A 66 9.14 -5.37 -8.68
N ALA A 67 9.33 -6.08 -9.80
CA ALA A 67 10.66 -6.57 -10.23
C ALA A 67 11.71 -5.45 -10.38
N SER A 68 11.26 -4.21 -10.61
CA SER A 68 12.11 -3.01 -10.68
C SER A 68 12.72 -2.58 -9.32
N GLY A 69 12.31 -3.20 -8.21
CA GLY A 69 12.69 -2.76 -6.86
C GLY A 69 11.77 -1.71 -6.25
N LYS A 70 10.80 -1.20 -7.02
CA LYS A 70 9.76 -0.31 -6.49
C LYS A 70 8.80 -1.08 -5.59
N LEU A 71 8.33 -0.42 -4.54
CA LEU A 71 7.28 -0.93 -3.68
C LEU A 71 6.24 0.13 -3.34
N VAL A 72 5.01 -0.32 -3.09
CA VAL A 72 3.92 0.48 -2.54
C VAL A 72 3.41 -0.20 -1.29
N CYS A 73 3.33 0.53 -0.18
CA CYS A 73 2.76 0.07 1.08
C CYS A 73 1.44 0.81 1.32
N THR A 74 0.39 0.09 1.70
CA THR A 74 -0.90 0.66 2.10
C THR A 74 -1.47 -0.09 3.29
N GLY A 75 -2.07 0.66 4.21
CA GLY A 75 -2.69 0.16 5.44
C GLY A 75 -2.67 1.20 6.54
#